data_AF-A0A847KRX2-F1
#
_entry.id   AF-A0A847KRX2-F1
#
_cell.length_a   1.000
_cell.length_b   1.000
_cell.length_c   1.000
_cell.angle_alpha   90.00
_cell.angle_beta   90.00
_cell.angle_gamma   90.00
#
_symmetry.space_group_name_H-M   'P 1'
#
loop_
_entity.id
_entity.type
_entity.pdbx_description
1 polymer ?
#
loop_
_entity_poly.entity_id
_entity_poly.type
_entity_poly.pdbx_seq_one_letter_code
_entity_poly.pdbx_strand_id
1 'polypeptide(L)'
;MTQTPAQLLPLVTARRAAATAAWSDLLGGGAACRIDGSLSSHEGAKLREGEAAALGILVRLLRRRPDDDVHAILDAAAAEWGTRSATGKGRDWDAYRRGGDGALQDLRAIVQ
;
A
#
# COMPACT_ATOMS: atom_id res chain seq x y z
N MET A 1 -21.91 6.54 -8.42
CA MET A 1 -21.26 6.81 -9.72
C MET A 1 -20.08 5.87 -9.80
N THR A 2 -20.05 4.95 -10.77
CA THR A 2 -18.94 4.00 -10.92
C THR A 2 -17.66 4.77 -11.24
N GLN A 3 -16.65 4.70 -10.37
CA GLN A 3 -15.34 5.32 -10.67
C GLN A 3 -14.69 4.58 -11.84
N THR A 4 -14.13 5.33 -12.78
CA THR A 4 -13.30 4.75 -13.85
C THR A 4 -11.85 4.59 -13.39
N PRO A 5 -11.05 3.73 -14.05
CA PRO A 5 -9.62 3.60 -13.74
C PRO A 5 -8.87 4.93 -13.84
N ALA A 6 -9.24 5.78 -14.80
CA ALA A 6 -8.66 7.11 -14.99
C ALA A 6 -8.97 8.06 -13.83
N GLN A 7 -10.17 7.98 -13.24
CA GLN A 7 -10.55 8.78 -12.07
C GLN A 7 -9.86 8.29 -10.79
N LEU A 8 -9.62 6.98 -10.68
CA LEU A 8 -8.99 6.38 -9.50
C LEU A 8 -7.45 6.55 -9.49
N LEU A 9 -6.82 6.58 -10.66
CA LEU A 9 -5.36 6.63 -10.80
C LEU A 9 -4.67 7.80 -10.04
N PRO A 10 -5.16 9.06 -10.11
CA PRO A 10 -4.56 10.16 -9.33
C PRO A 10 -4.63 9.93 -7.82
N LEU A 11 -5.76 9.43 -7.31
CA LEU A 11 -5.95 9.12 -5.89
C LEU A 11 -4.96 8.06 -5.41
N VAL A 12 -4.87 6.94 -6.14
CA VAL A 12 -3.96 5.84 -5.79
C VAL A 12 -2.50 6.28 -5.88
N THR A 13 -2.16 7.09 -6.89
CA THR A 13 -0.81 7.65 -7.04
C THR A 13 -0.45 8.57 -5.87
N ALA A 14 -1.36 9.46 -5.46
CA ALA A 14 -1.15 10.36 -4.33
C ALA A 14 -1.01 9.59 -3.01
N ARG A 15 -1.87 8.59 -2.76
CA ARG A 15 -1.77 7.72 -1.57
C ARG A 15 -0.44 6.96 -1.53
N ARG A 16 0.02 6.42 -2.67
CA ARG A 16 1.32 5.75 -2.75
C ARG A 16 2.47 6.69 -2.42
N ALA A 17 2.43 7.93 -2.93
CA ALA A 17 3.44 8.93 -2.64
C ALA A 17 3.47 9.28 -1.14
N ALA A 18 2.30 9.48 -0.52
CA ALA A 18 2.18 9.74 0.90
C ALA A 18 2.72 8.58 1.76
N ALA A 19 2.39 7.33 1.42
CA ALA A 19 2.92 6.15 2.10
C ALA A 19 4.45 6.04 1.98
N THR A 20 5.00 6.37 0.81
CA THR A 20 6.47 6.37 0.57
C THR A 20 7.17 7.46 1.38
N ALA A 21 6.57 8.65 1.48
CA ALA A 21 7.09 9.74 2.31
C ALA A 21 7.07 9.36 3.79
N ALA A 22 5.93 8.88 4.30
CA ALA A 22 5.81 8.43 5.69
C ALA A 22 6.78 7.28 6.02
N TRP A 23 6.98 6.35 5.09
CA TRP A 23 7.98 5.29 5.23
C TRP A 23 9.39 5.86 5.37
N SER A 24 9.75 6.85 4.54
CA SER A 24 11.06 7.51 4.57
C SER A 24 11.28 8.30 5.86
N ASP A 25 10.25 9.00 6.33
CA ASP A 25 10.28 9.74 7.60
C ASP A 25 10.54 8.81 8.78
N LEU A 26 9.84 7.68 8.82
CA LEU A 26 10.01 6.66 9.87
C LEU A 26 11.39 5.97 9.85
N LEU A 27 12.06 5.94 8.69
CA LEU A 27 13.40 5.36 8.56
C LEU A 27 14.56 6.35 8.79
N GLY A 28 14.30 7.66 8.88
CA GLY A 28 15.36 8.63 9.14
C GLY A 28 15.17 10.05 8.58
N GLY A 29 13.96 10.45 8.21
CA GLY A 29 13.66 11.78 7.69
C GLY A 29 13.60 12.87 8.77
N GLY A 30 14.75 13.32 9.25
CA GLY A 30 14.94 14.69 9.77
C GLY A 30 14.75 14.92 11.27
N ALA A 31 15.89 15.17 11.95
CA ALA A 31 16.06 15.68 13.32
C ALA A 31 15.90 14.66 14.47
N ALA A 32 17.06 14.18 14.91
CA ALA A 32 17.47 13.99 16.30
C ALA A 32 16.60 13.12 17.23
N CYS A 33 17.18 12.00 17.65
CA CYS A 33 16.93 11.37 18.94
C CYS A 33 15.49 10.90 19.23
N ARG A 34 15.05 9.82 18.58
CA ARG A 34 14.27 8.82 19.33
C ARG A 34 15.18 7.68 19.74
N ILE A 35 15.84 7.90 20.88
CA ILE A 35 16.34 6.85 21.77
C ILE A 35 15.11 6.20 22.42
N ASP A 36 14.23 5.59 21.64
CA ASP A 36 13.26 4.65 22.21
C ASP A 36 13.39 3.27 21.58
N GLY A 37 14.03 3.12 20.41
CA GLY A 37 14.18 1.84 19.75
C GLY A 37 12.85 1.08 19.69
N SER A 38 11.74 1.81 19.68
CA SER A 38 10.45 1.19 19.92
C SER A 38 10.09 0.40 18.68
N LEU A 39 9.81 -0.88 18.88
CA LEU A 39 9.34 -1.80 17.84
C LEU A 39 8.16 -1.19 17.04
N SER A 40 7.42 -0.23 17.61
CA SER A 40 6.37 0.55 16.95
C SER A 40 6.83 1.45 15.80
N SER A 41 8.03 2.06 15.86
CA SER A 41 8.52 2.90 14.75
C SER A 41 8.93 2.04 13.55
N HIS A 42 9.55 0.90 13.82
CA HIS A 42 9.94 -0.08 12.79
C HIS A 42 8.73 -0.82 12.21
N GLU A 43 7.80 -1.26 13.05
CA GLU A 43 6.53 -1.84 12.62
C GLU A 43 5.70 -0.85 11.80
N GLY A 44 5.66 0.42 12.21
CA GLY A 44 5.08 1.52 11.45
C GLY A 44 5.72 1.68 10.07
N ALA A 45 7.05 1.62 9.98
CA ALA A 45 7.76 1.68 8.71
C ALA A 45 7.37 0.50 7.81
N LYS A 46 7.28 -0.72 8.35
CA LYS A 46 6.87 -1.91 7.60
C LYS A 46 5.43 -1.83 7.11
N LEU A 47 4.50 -1.28 7.90
CA LEU A 47 3.13 -0.99 7.45
C LEU A 47 3.12 -0.06 6.23
N ARG A 48 3.88 1.05 6.29
CA ARG A 48 3.95 2.02 5.18
C ARG A 48 4.65 1.46 3.94
N GLU A 49 5.67 0.62 4.13
CA GLU A 49 6.33 -0.12 3.05
C GLU A 49 5.33 -1.04 2.32
N GLY A 50 4.51 -1.77 3.08
CA GLY A 50 3.45 -2.64 2.57
C GLY A 50 2.39 -1.89 1.77
N GLU A 51 1.88 -0.80 2.34
CA GLU A 51 0.92 0.10 1.70
C GLU A 51 1.48 0.62 0.37
N ALA A 52 2.69 1.20 0.36
CA ALA A 52 3.30 1.74 -0.84
C ALA A 52 3.54 0.68 -1.93
N ALA A 53 3.88 -0.55 -1.52
CA ALA A 53 4.10 -1.66 -2.43
C ALA A 53 2.81 -2.16 -3.08
N ALA A 54 1.74 -2.36 -2.30
CA ALA A 54 0.43 -2.77 -2.80
C ALA A 54 -0.18 -1.71 -3.73
N LEU A 55 -0.11 -0.43 -3.34
CA LEU A 55 -0.56 0.68 -4.20
C LEU A 55 0.27 0.77 -5.49
N GLY A 56 1.55 0.41 -5.46
CA GLY A 56 2.39 0.33 -6.66
C GLY A 56 1.92 -0.72 -7.67
N ILE A 57 1.44 -1.87 -7.19
CA ILE A 57 0.79 -2.88 -8.03
C ILE A 57 -0.46 -2.28 -8.68
N LEU A 58 -1.32 -1.65 -7.89
CA LEU A 58 -2.56 -1.08 -8.39
C LEU A 58 -2.34 0.04 -9.40
N VAL A 59 -1.39 0.97 -9.16
CA VAL A 59 -1.03 2.03 -10.13
C VAL A 59 -0.63 1.42 -11.48
N ARG A 60 0.19 0.37 -11.47
CA ARG A 60 0.62 -0.30 -12.71
C ARG A 60 -0.57 -0.94 -13.43
N LEU A 61 -1.50 -1.57 -12.70
CA LEU A 61 -2.67 -2.20 -13.30
C LEU A 61 -3.65 -1.17 -13.88
N LEU A 62 -3.95 -0.10 -13.15
CA LEU A 62 -4.79 1.01 -13.63
C LEU A 62 -4.26 1.63 -14.93
N ARG A 63 -2.93 1.79 -15.05
CA ARG A 63 -2.29 2.29 -16.28
C ARG A 63 -2.35 1.31 -17.44
N ARG A 64 -2.27 0.00 -17.17
CA ARG A 64 -2.28 -1.05 -18.19
C ARG A 64 -3.69 -1.38 -18.70
N ARG A 65 -4.71 -1.05 -17.91
CA ARG A 65 -6.11 -1.43 -18.15
C ARG A 65 -7.03 -0.23 -17.93
N PRO A 66 -6.92 0.84 -18.74
CA PRO A 66 -7.66 2.08 -18.53
C PRO A 66 -9.17 1.94 -18.73
N ASP A 67 -9.61 0.93 -19.48
CA ASP A 67 -11.00 0.71 -19.87
C ASP A 67 -11.66 -0.47 -19.12
N ASP A 68 -10.91 -1.18 -18.28
CA ASP A 68 -11.41 -2.29 -17.48
C ASP A 68 -12.27 -1.79 -16.30
N ASP A 69 -13.11 -2.68 -15.79
CA ASP A 69 -13.82 -2.45 -14.53
C ASP A 69 -12.85 -2.31 -13.35
N VAL A 70 -13.05 -1.26 -12.55
CA VAL A 70 -12.21 -0.95 -11.37
C VAL A 70 -12.24 -2.07 -10.34
N HIS A 71 -13.37 -2.76 -10.16
CA HIS A 71 -13.44 -3.88 -9.22
C HIS A 71 -12.57 -5.05 -9.70
N ALA A 72 -12.63 -5.40 -11.00
CA ALA A 72 -11.75 -6.41 -11.58
C ALA A 72 -10.26 -6.06 -11.46
N ILE A 73 -9.90 -4.77 -11.59
CA ILE A 73 -8.52 -4.30 -11.38
C ILE A 73 -8.10 -4.45 -9.91
N LEU A 74 -8.96 -4.09 -8.96
CA LEU A 74 -8.70 -4.24 -7.52
C LEU A 74 -8.55 -5.70 -7.12
N ASP A 75 -9.36 -6.60 -7.69
CA ASP A 75 -9.25 -8.04 -7.46
C ASP A 75 -7.96 -8.61 -8.03
N ALA A 76 -7.56 -8.18 -9.22
CA ALA A 76 -6.26 -8.55 -9.78
C ALA A 76 -5.09 -8.02 -8.93
N ALA A 77 -5.20 -6.80 -8.38
CA ALA A 77 -4.19 -6.25 -7.48
C ALA A 77 -4.09 -7.04 -6.17
N ALA A 78 -5.23 -7.41 -5.59
CA ALA A 78 -5.30 -8.23 -4.38
C ALA A 78 -4.74 -9.64 -4.61
N ALA A 79 -5.06 -10.27 -5.75
CA ALA A 79 -4.51 -11.57 -6.12
C ALA A 79 -2.98 -11.49 -6.30
N GLU A 80 -2.48 -10.49 -7.05
CA GLU A 80 -1.03 -10.31 -7.24
C GLU A 80 -0.33 -10.04 -5.90
N TRP A 81 -0.90 -9.18 -5.06
CA TRP A 81 -0.40 -8.94 -3.71
C TRP A 81 -0.39 -10.23 -2.88
N GLY A 82 -1.45 -11.04 -2.95
CA GLY A 82 -1.58 -12.33 -2.26
C GLY A 82 -0.50 -13.34 -2.63
N THR A 83 0.07 -13.28 -3.84
CA THR A 83 1.19 -14.17 -4.24
C THR A 83 2.48 -13.93 -3.45
N ARG A 84 2.60 -12.79 -2.76
CA ARG A 84 3.70 -12.51 -1.84
C ARG A 84 3.49 -13.29 -0.54
N SER A 85 3.68 -14.61 -0.61
CA SER A 85 3.58 -15.56 0.50
C SER A 85 4.75 -15.44 1.47
N ALA A 86 4.45 -15.71 2.73
CA ALA A 86 5.39 -15.59 3.84
C ALA A 86 4.98 -16.33 5.11
N THR A 87 4.58 -17.57 4.93
CA THR A 87 4.65 -18.49 6.06
C THR A 87 6.07 -18.45 6.64
N GLY A 88 6.21 -18.02 7.91
CA GLY A 88 7.47 -18.05 8.65
C GLY A 88 8.40 -16.83 8.51
N LYS A 89 7.95 -15.68 8.00
CA LYS A 89 8.84 -14.49 7.84
C LYS A 89 8.83 -13.48 9.00
N GLY A 90 8.12 -13.77 10.09
CA GLY A 90 8.15 -12.99 11.34
C GLY A 90 7.34 -11.69 11.31
N ARG A 91 7.39 -10.94 12.42
CA ARG A 91 6.52 -9.79 12.70
C ARG A 91 6.62 -8.65 11.68
N ASP A 92 7.81 -8.39 11.16
CA ASP A 92 8.03 -7.36 10.14
C ASP A 92 7.26 -7.66 8.86
N TRP A 93 7.20 -8.94 8.51
CA TRP A 93 6.45 -9.37 7.36
C TRP A 93 4.95 -9.27 7.61
N ASP A 94 4.46 -9.60 8.80
CA ASP A 94 3.05 -9.44 9.15
C ASP A 94 2.63 -7.96 9.06
N ALA A 95 3.46 -7.04 9.55
CA ALA A 95 3.24 -5.60 9.43
C ALA A 95 3.20 -5.15 7.97
N TYR A 96 4.17 -5.59 7.17
CA TYR A 96 4.18 -5.35 5.73
C TYR A 96 2.92 -5.85 5.02
N ARG A 97 2.45 -7.06 5.37
CA ARG A 97 1.20 -7.63 4.82
C ARG A 97 -0.01 -6.79 5.17
N ARG A 98 -0.21 -6.49 6.46
CA ARG A 98 -1.34 -5.70 6.94
C ARG A 98 -1.39 -4.33 6.28
N GLY A 99 -0.24 -3.69 6.05
CA GLY A 99 -0.16 -2.41 5.36
C GLY A 99 -0.72 -2.47 3.94
N GLY A 100 -0.32 -3.48 3.16
CA GLY A 100 -0.83 -3.65 1.80
C GLY A 100 -2.29 -4.13 1.75
N ASP A 101 -2.68 -5.04 2.65
CA ASP A 101 -4.06 -5.54 2.73
C ASP A 101 -5.04 -4.41 3.10
N GLY A 102 -4.69 -3.60 4.12
CA GLY A 102 -5.48 -2.44 4.53
C GLY A 102 -5.62 -1.40 3.41
N ALA A 103 -4.54 -1.10 2.69
CA ALA A 103 -4.58 -0.15 1.58
C ALA A 103 -5.55 -0.56 0.46
N LEU A 104 -5.57 -1.85 0.11
CA LEU A 104 -6.48 -2.37 -0.92
C LEU A 104 -7.93 -2.44 -0.42
N GLN A 105 -8.14 -2.77 0.86
CA GLN A 105 -9.47 -2.78 1.48
C GLN A 105 -10.08 -1.37 1.56
N ASP A 106 -9.29 -0.37 1.96
CA ASP A 106 -9.71 1.03 2.02
C ASP A 106 -10.14 1.54 0.64
N LEU A 107 -9.38 1.18 -0.41
CA LEU A 107 -9.74 1.56 -1.77
C LEU A 107 -11.01 0.88 -2.26
N ARG A 108 -11.20 -0.41 -1.92
CA ARG A 108 -12.47 -1.10 -2.20
C ARG A 108 -13.66 -0.40 -1.57
N ALA A 109 -13.54 0.08 -0.32
CA ALA A 109 -14.60 0.81 0.35
C ALA A 109 -14.93 2.16 -0.29
N ILE A 110 -13.96 2.79 -0.97
CA ILE A 110 -14.15 4.08 -1.65
C ILE A 110 -14.87 3.93 -3.00
N VAL A 111 -14.67 2.80 -3.69
CA VAL A 111 -15.23 2.56 -5.02
C VAL A 111 -16.59 1.86 -5.00
N GLN A 112 -17.14 1.56 -3.82
CA GLN A 112 -18.48 0.97 -3.63
C GLN A 112 -19.62 1.90 -4.07
#